data_AF-A0A852T4Y8-F1
#
_entry.id   AF-A0A852T4Y8-F1
#
_cell.length_a   1.000
_cell.length_b   1.000
_cell.length_c   1.000
_cell.angle_alpha   90.00
_cell.angle_beta   90.00
_cell.angle_gamma   90.00
#
_symmetry.space_group_name_H-M   'P 1'
#
loop_
_entity.id
_entity.type
_entity.pdbx_description
1 polymer ?
#
loop_
_entity_poly.entity_id
_entity_poly.type
_entity_poly.pdbx_seq_one_letter_code
_entity_poly.pdbx_strand_id
1 'polypeptide(L)'
;MKRTNYRRRLFSYIVISSVFLSSFLLYSPADIVLSAQGDPYLEMLSPSEVTVFDNAMVEITGNISDDSTPPEQLSLRVYEKLDSNSDPIEITSEGQLRISIDAQKGNWVYSKQFNDGIHPISFVLMDAEGNSVEKPMTIIVTKEVNKEQKTVVEKQNTIVEEAPVSASVSVGTPTEINDEVVPRPTVVDVKIIPDGITDESGYLSAEDMTQVALNSKIMVIIRETGTLTYTQPLLISSNKGEIKSKEDLEGMIPKRNKDGDYVVTFTPLVQLDPSTTYYVYVNPSITNELGNRIYPKFFKFTTTNVYHIGDIHGNYANNTNACAYCHSTHNGETPTLEGGKYGASEDNFCMVCHDGTNGSPMPDKYNSTNKHNQHVAADAKNSESCTSCHNPHASWTAENPARLQSVQPTGVSHFQTLTYKKAGTATGKAEDFTLCLNCHDGKKASNIKQYYEDEAIIAESGHNITAKDGSGLDGQITCADCHETHGSNNIMLLRESLGNVKVAENDKFKSIGTVWDAVNERQFCLKCHNNTTELYGSTSTFKERNGADQLILGHQATDIEGCSTCHGGANKSMIEAAHGPKKIDPVSIQEN
;
A
#
# COMPACT_ATOMS: atom_id res chain seq x y z
N MET A 1 56.23 -24.98 -54.30
CA MET A 1 55.94 -25.08 -52.85
C MET A 1 55.38 -23.75 -52.35
N LYS A 2 54.07 -23.65 -52.09
CA LYS A 2 53.47 -22.44 -51.50
C LYS A 2 53.93 -22.38 -50.04
N ARG A 3 54.75 -21.40 -49.67
CA ARG A 3 55.10 -21.10 -48.27
C ARG A 3 53.82 -20.71 -47.54
N THR A 4 53.19 -21.68 -46.90
CA THR A 4 52.08 -21.44 -45.97
C THR A 4 52.62 -20.62 -44.81
N ASN A 5 52.08 -19.42 -44.64
CA ASN A 5 52.56 -18.45 -43.66
C ASN A 5 52.03 -18.82 -42.27
N TYR A 6 52.63 -19.85 -41.67
CA TYR A 6 52.23 -20.43 -40.37
C TYR A 6 52.14 -19.39 -39.26
N ARG A 7 52.99 -18.36 -39.29
CA ARG A 7 52.94 -17.24 -38.33
C ARG A 7 51.60 -16.53 -38.32
N ARG A 8 51.01 -16.28 -39.50
CA ARG A 8 49.73 -15.57 -39.60
C ARG A 8 48.59 -16.39 -39.02
N ARG A 9 48.60 -17.72 -39.22
CA ARG A 9 47.60 -18.63 -38.62
C ARG A 9 47.73 -18.70 -37.10
N LEU A 10 48.95 -18.76 -36.57
CA LEU A 10 49.18 -18.79 -35.13
C LEU A 10 48.66 -17.52 -34.45
N PHE A 11 48.93 -16.34 -35.02
CA PHE A 11 48.40 -15.08 -34.49
C PHE A 11 46.87 -15.03 -34.52
N SER A 12 46.23 -15.53 -35.58
CA SER A 12 44.76 -15.60 -35.63
C SER A 12 44.18 -16.50 -34.53
N TYR A 13 44.81 -17.64 -34.22
CA TYR A 13 44.33 -18.50 -33.14
C TYR A 13 44.51 -17.89 -31.75
N ILE A 14 45.59 -17.15 -31.52
CA ILE A 14 45.80 -16.44 -30.25
C ILE A 14 44.73 -15.37 -30.06
N VAL A 15 44.45 -14.56 -31.08
CA VAL A 15 43.42 -13.50 -31.00
C VAL A 15 42.04 -14.11 -30.76
N ILE A 16 41.67 -15.18 -31.48
CA ILE A 16 40.39 -15.87 -31.28
C ILE A 16 40.29 -16.44 -29.86
N SER A 17 41.37 -17.03 -29.33
CA SER A 17 41.39 -17.58 -27.97
C SER A 17 41.28 -16.49 -26.91
N SER A 18 41.95 -15.35 -27.10
CA SER A 18 41.85 -14.20 -26.18
C SER A 18 40.45 -13.59 -26.17
N VAL A 19 39.79 -13.50 -27.34
CA VAL A 19 38.39 -13.04 -27.42
C VAL A 19 37.46 -14.04 -26.72
N PHE A 20 37.62 -15.35 -26.95
CA PHE A 20 36.82 -16.36 -26.26
C PHE A 20 37.03 -16.34 -24.74
N LEU A 21 38.28 -16.23 -24.27
CA LEU A 21 38.59 -16.24 -22.84
C LEU A 21 38.12 -14.97 -22.13
N SER A 22 38.22 -13.81 -22.78
CA SER A 22 37.65 -12.56 -22.26
C SER A 22 36.11 -12.60 -22.23
N SER A 23 35.48 -13.28 -23.18
CA SER A 23 34.04 -13.52 -23.16
C SER A 23 33.62 -14.32 -21.93
N PHE A 24 34.38 -15.34 -21.53
CA PHE A 24 34.09 -16.17 -20.35
C PHE A 24 34.43 -15.48 -19.02
N LEU A 25 35.47 -14.65 -18.97
CA LEU A 25 35.86 -13.96 -17.73
C LEU A 25 35.03 -12.70 -17.45
N LEU A 26 34.37 -12.13 -18.47
CA LEU A 26 33.46 -11.00 -18.32
C LEU A 26 31.99 -11.40 -18.31
N TYR A 27 31.67 -12.67 -18.61
CA TYR A 27 30.37 -13.28 -18.29
C TYR A 27 30.37 -13.70 -16.81
N SER A 28 30.28 -12.73 -15.90
CA SER A 28 29.62 -13.01 -14.63
C SER A 28 28.14 -13.22 -14.99
N PRO A 29 27.53 -14.41 -14.77
CA PRO A 29 26.10 -14.53 -14.92
C PRO A 29 25.46 -13.46 -14.02
N ALA A 30 24.59 -12.64 -14.61
CA ALA A 30 23.80 -11.64 -13.90
C ALA A 30 22.80 -12.27 -12.89
N ASP A 31 22.83 -13.60 -12.74
CA ASP A 31 21.95 -14.40 -11.90
C ASP A 31 22.46 -14.60 -10.47
N ILE A 32 23.59 -14.00 -10.09
CA ILE A 32 23.91 -13.85 -8.65
C ILE A 32 23.15 -12.62 -8.16
N VAL A 33 21.84 -12.80 -7.98
CA VAL A 33 21.03 -11.88 -7.19
C VAL A 33 21.52 -12.04 -5.76
N LEU A 34 22.37 -11.10 -5.33
CA LEU A 34 22.55 -10.84 -3.90
C LEU A 34 21.19 -10.35 -3.42
N SER A 35 20.35 -11.26 -2.92
CA SER A 35 19.16 -10.86 -2.17
C SER A 35 19.63 -9.85 -1.12
N ALA A 36 18.99 -8.69 -1.05
CA ALA A 36 19.21 -7.79 0.07
C ALA A 36 19.06 -8.62 1.36
N GLN A 37 19.98 -8.42 2.28
CA GLN A 37 19.90 -9.03 3.61
C GLN A 37 18.51 -8.69 4.16
N GLY A 38 17.68 -9.71 4.40
CA GLY A 38 16.34 -9.52 4.95
C GLY A 38 16.45 -9.11 6.40
N ASP A 39 15.54 -8.27 6.88
CA ASP A 39 15.40 -8.01 8.31
C ASP A 39 15.13 -9.31 9.07
N PRO A 40 15.57 -9.43 10.34
CA PRO A 40 15.27 -10.60 11.15
C PRO A 40 13.76 -10.81 11.26
N TYR A 41 13.33 -12.07 11.22
CA TYR A 41 11.93 -12.48 11.30
C TYR A 41 11.54 -12.75 12.75
N LEU A 42 10.46 -12.10 13.22
CA LEU A 42 9.88 -12.24 14.55
C LEU A 42 8.36 -12.50 14.46
N GLU A 43 7.92 -13.62 14.99
CA GLU A 43 6.52 -14.05 15.03
C GLU A 43 6.09 -14.30 16.48
N MET A 44 4.90 -13.86 16.86
CA MET A 44 4.24 -14.21 18.13
C MET A 44 3.17 -15.28 17.87
N LEU A 45 3.21 -16.37 18.62
CA LEU A 45 2.28 -17.51 18.48
C LEU A 45 1.16 -17.47 19.52
N SER A 46 1.46 -17.08 20.75
CA SER A 46 0.49 -16.99 21.84
C SER A 46 0.98 -15.99 22.88
N PRO A 47 0.11 -15.21 23.54
CA PRO A 47 -1.31 -15.04 23.25
C PRO A 47 -1.54 -14.17 21.99
N SER A 48 -2.78 -14.00 21.54
CA SER A 48 -3.08 -13.02 20.48
C SER A 48 -2.83 -11.58 20.97
N GLU A 49 -2.60 -10.64 20.04
CA GLU A 49 -2.13 -9.25 20.30
C GLU A 49 -2.89 -8.47 21.38
N VAL A 50 -4.14 -8.86 21.68
CA VAL A 50 -4.92 -8.36 22.82
C VAL A 50 -5.51 -9.57 23.56
N THR A 51 -5.05 -9.82 24.78
CA THR A 51 -5.56 -10.92 25.62
C THR A 51 -5.72 -10.47 27.07
N VAL A 52 -6.82 -10.90 27.68
CA VAL A 52 -7.14 -10.66 29.09
C VAL A 52 -6.72 -11.88 29.90
N PHE A 53 -5.94 -11.65 30.96
CA PHE A 53 -5.45 -12.70 31.86
C PHE A 53 -6.05 -12.52 33.25
N ASP A 54 -6.62 -13.61 33.78
CA ASP A 54 -7.09 -13.70 35.17
C ASP A 54 -5.94 -14.02 36.15
N ASN A 55 -4.77 -14.38 35.63
CA ASN A 55 -3.56 -14.68 36.39
C ASN A 55 -2.50 -13.61 36.18
N ALA A 56 -1.78 -13.26 37.25
CA ALA A 56 -0.69 -12.30 37.19
C ALA A 56 0.51 -12.79 36.36
N MET A 57 0.71 -14.12 36.24
CA MET A 57 1.76 -14.68 35.40
C MET A 57 1.26 -14.79 33.95
N VAL A 58 1.93 -14.10 33.04
CA VAL A 58 1.63 -14.13 31.61
C VAL A 58 2.79 -14.77 30.86
N GLU A 59 2.47 -15.79 30.06
CA GLU A 59 3.41 -16.50 29.20
C GLU A 59 3.13 -16.14 27.73
N ILE A 60 4.19 -15.73 27.03
CA ILE A 60 4.16 -15.30 25.63
C ILE A 60 5.16 -16.16 24.86
N THR A 61 4.75 -16.70 23.72
CA THR A 61 5.54 -17.61 22.90
C THR A 61 5.59 -17.13 21.46
N GLY A 62 6.66 -17.50 20.74
CA GLY A 62 6.83 -17.11 19.36
C GLY A 62 7.98 -17.81 18.65
N ASN A 63 8.23 -17.40 17.40
CA ASN A 63 9.34 -17.86 16.57
C ASN A 63 10.25 -16.69 16.18
N ILE A 64 11.53 -16.99 15.98
CA ILE A 64 12.54 -16.09 15.41
C ILE A 64 13.36 -16.82 14.33
N SER A 65 13.77 -16.11 13.30
CA SER A 65 14.74 -16.59 12.30
C SER A 65 15.39 -15.43 11.57
N ASP A 66 16.53 -15.65 10.94
CA ASP A 66 17.20 -14.68 10.07
C ASP A 66 17.94 -15.44 8.96
N ASP A 67 18.01 -14.87 7.75
CA ASP A 67 18.64 -15.52 6.60
C ASP A 67 20.17 -15.53 6.69
N SER A 68 20.75 -14.62 7.48
CA SER A 68 22.18 -14.36 7.58
C SER A 68 22.75 -14.60 8.99
N THR A 69 21.95 -14.38 10.03
CA THR A 69 22.33 -14.56 11.43
C THR A 69 21.74 -15.85 11.98
N PRO A 70 22.55 -16.82 12.43
CA PRO A 70 22.03 -18.05 13.00
C PRO A 70 21.27 -17.77 14.31
N PRO A 71 20.23 -18.55 14.67
CA PRO A 71 19.33 -18.23 15.78
C PRO A 71 20.02 -18.01 17.14
N GLU A 72 21.17 -18.63 17.39
CA GLU A 72 21.98 -18.45 18.60
C GLU A 72 22.65 -17.07 18.72
N GLN A 73 22.72 -16.31 17.64
CA GLN A 73 23.29 -14.96 17.60
C GLN A 73 22.20 -13.88 17.60
N LEU A 74 20.93 -14.26 17.49
CA LEU A 74 19.81 -13.32 17.57
C LEU A 74 19.58 -12.86 19.02
N SER A 75 19.37 -11.55 19.20
CA SER A 75 19.08 -10.92 20.48
C SER A 75 17.62 -10.49 20.57
N LEU A 76 16.80 -11.22 21.33
CA LEU A 76 15.41 -10.84 21.62
C LEU A 76 15.32 -10.05 22.94
N ARG A 77 14.83 -8.81 22.85
CA ARG A 77 14.57 -7.92 23.99
C ARG A 77 13.07 -7.61 24.10
N VAL A 78 12.65 -7.24 25.31
CA VAL A 78 11.25 -7.02 25.67
C VAL A 78 11.17 -5.69 26.38
N TYR A 79 10.34 -4.79 25.89
CA TYR A 79 10.13 -3.46 26.46
C TYR A 79 8.69 -3.29 26.92
N GLU A 80 8.47 -2.50 27.95
CA GLU A 80 7.16 -2.12 28.47
C GLU A 80 7.03 -0.59 28.43
N LYS A 81 5.90 -0.09 27.93
CA LYS A 81 5.62 1.34 27.83
C LYS A 81 4.48 1.73 28.77
N LEU A 82 4.76 2.51 29.81
CA LEU A 82 3.77 2.83 30.85
C LEU A 82 2.69 3.80 30.37
N ASP A 83 3.04 4.74 29.48
CA ASP A 83 2.10 5.66 28.84
C ASP A 83 2.59 6.08 27.44
N SER A 84 1.78 6.81 26.66
CA SER A 84 2.13 7.19 25.29
C SER A 84 3.39 8.07 25.18
N ASN A 85 3.77 8.74 26.27
CA ASN A 85 4.83 9.76 26.33
C ASN A 85 6.09 9.30 27.09
N SER A 86 6.04 8.18 27.81
CA SER A 86 7.19 7.60 28.53
C SER A 86 8.13 6.85 27.59
N ASP A 87 9.43 6.93 27.84
CA ASP A 87 10.41 6.07 27.17
C ASP A 87 10.14 4.58 27.48
N PRO A 88 10.28 3.66 26.51
CA PRO A 88 10.13 2.23 26.77
C PRO A 88 11.16 1.72 27.80
N ILE A 89 10.71 0.93 28.77
CA ILE A 89 11.54 0.33 29.82
C ILE A 89 11.87 -1.10 29.41
N GLU A 90 13.15 -1.47 29.35
CA GLU A 90 13.57 -2.85 29.04
C GLU A 90 13.25 -3.78 30.23
N ILE A 91 12.33 -4.72 30.03
CA ILE A 91 11.85 -5.67 31.04
C ILE A 91 12.35 -7.10 30.81
N THR A 92 13.23 -7.34 29.84
CA THR A 92 13.73 -8.69 29.50
C THR A 92 14.26 -9.46 30.70
N SER A 93 14.96 -8.78 31.61
CA SER A 93 15.55 -9.37 32.82
C SER A 93 14.57 -9.52 33.99
N GLU A 94 13.40 -8.88 33.93
CA GLU A 94 12.35 -9.01 34.94
C GLU A 94 11.49 -10.27 34.72
N GLY A 95 11.50 -10.82 33.51
CA GLY A 95 10.84 -12.08 33.17
C GLY A 95 11.82 -13.26 33.02
N GLN A 96 11.28 -14.40 32.60
CA GLN A 96 12.03 -15.58 32.19
C GLN A 96 11.92 -15.71 30.67
N LEU A 97 12.95 -15.25 29.95
CA LEU A 97 13.10 -15.50 28.51
C LEU A 97 13.86 -16.81 28.28
N ARG A 98 13.30 -17.72 27.48
CA ARG A 98 13.94 -18.95 27.03
C ARG A 98 13.84 -19.06 25.52
N ILE A 99 14.95 -19.36 24.87
CA ILE A 99 15.02 -19.58 23.42
C ILE A 99 15.47 -21.02 23.18
N SER A 100 14.69 -21.79 22.43
CA SER A 100 14.96 -23.18 22.02
C SER A 100 15.18 -23.22 20.52
N ILE A 101 16.37 -23.62 20.09
CA ILE A 101 16.77 -23.61 18.68
C ILE A 101 16.42 -24.95 18.04
N ASP A 102 15.67 -24.93 16.94
CA ASP A 102 15.40 -26.08 16.08
C ASP A 102 15.82 -25.77 14.62
N ALA A 103 16.93 -26.37 14.20
CA ALA A 103 17.56 -26.16 12.89
C ALA A 103 17.82 -24.67 12.55
N GLN A 104 17.01 -24.07 11.69
CA GLN A 104 17.14 -22.67 11.23
C GLN A 104 16.19 -21.70 11.93
N LYS A 105 15.39 -22.16 12.90
CA LYS A 105 14.42 -21.34 13.62
C LYS A 105 14.65 -21.42 15.13
N GLY A 106 14.47 -20.32 15.84
CA GLY A 106 14.40 -20.28 17.29
C GLY A 106 12.95 -20.17 17.75
N ASN A 107 12.50 -21.08 18.61
CA ASN A 107 11.25 -20.90 19.35
C ASN A 107 11.58 -20.15 20.64
N TRP A 108 10.78 -19.18 21.05
CA TRP A 108 11.00 -18.45 22.30
C TRP A 108 9.78 -18.46 23.20
N VAL A 109 10.03 -18.35 24.50
CA VAL A 109 9.03 -18.25 25.56
C VAL A 109 9.47 -17.16 26.53
N TYR A 110 8.61 -16.18 26.78
CA TYR A 110 8.81 -15.14 27.77
C TYR A 110 7.69 -15.19 28.81
N SER A 111 8.05 -15.34 30.08
CA SER A 111 7.11 -15.39 31.20
C SER A 111 7.42 -14.31 32.24
N LYS A 112 6.48 -13.42 32.55
CA LYS A 112 6.63 -12.36 33.58
C LYS A 112 5.37 -12.25 34.43
N GLN A 113 5.54 -11.87 35.69
CA GLN A 113 4.42 -11.49 36.55
C GLN A 113 4.09 -10.00 36.36
N PHE A 114 2.89 -9.70 35.89
CA PHE A 114 2.39 -8.34 35.70
C PHE A 114 1.46 -7.93 36.84
N ASN A 115 1.39 -6.63 37.11
CA ASN A 115 0.41 -6.06 38.04
C ASN A 115 -0.96 -5.94 37.35
N ASP A 116 -2.00 -5.61 38.11
CA ASP A 116 -3.32 -5.33 37.50
C ASP A 116 -3.23 -4.08 36.62
N GLY A 117 -3.69 -4.17 35.37
CA GLY A 117 -3.62 -3.04 34.44
C GLY A 117 -3.52 -3.42 32.98
N ILE A 118 -3.27 -2.39 32.15
CA ILE A 118 -2.98 -2.50 30.72
C ILE A 118 -1.47 -2.33 30.55
N HIS A 119 -0.83 -3.29 29.90
CA HIS A 119 0.61 -3.36 29.70
C HIS A 119 0.92 -3.39 28.19
N PRO A 120 1.23 -2.23 27.58
CA PRO A 120 1.79 -2.16 26.24
C PRO A 120 3.23 -2.68 26.27
N ILE A 121 3.49 -3.76 25.52
CA ILE A 121 4.78 -4.45 25.49
C ILE A 121 5.26 -4.51 24.05
N SER A 122 6.58 -4.43 23.82
CA SER A 122 7.16 -4.69 22.52
C SER A 122 8.33 -5.67 22.58
N PHE A 123 8.37 -6.57 21.60
CA PHE A 123 9.43 -7.53 21.40
C PHE A 123 10.33 -7.03 20.27
N VAL A 124 11.61 -6.81 20.56
CA VAL A 124 12.59 -6.34 19.58
C VAL A 124 13.61 -7.43 19.35
N LEU A 125 13.66 -7.95 18.13
CA LEU A 125 14.65 -8.92 17.69
C LEU A 125 15.74 -8.19 16.91
N MET A 126 16.99 -8.38 17.29
CA MET A 126 18.16 -7.77 16.65
C MET A 126 19.12 -8.85 16.15
N ASP A 127 19.64 -8.68 14.94
CA ASP A 127 20.65 -9.55 14.33
C ASP A 127 22.09 -9.16 14.77
N ALA A 128 23.10 -9.86 14.23
CA ALA A 128 24.50 -9.61 14.57
C ALA A 128 25.04 -8.28 13.99
N GLU A 129 24.43 -7.80 12.92
CA GLU A 129 24.76 -6.57 12.21
C GLU A 129 24.06 -5.33 12.79
N GLY A 130 23.09 -5.53 13.68
CA GLY A 130 22.31 -4.48 14.36
C GLY A 130 21.00 -4.12 13.67
N ASN A 131 20.57 -4.84 12.62
CA ASN A 131 19.23 -4.70 12.07
C ASN A 131 18.22 -5.27 13.07
N SER A 132 17.03 -4.66 13.13
CA SER A 132 16.04 -5.04 14.13
C SER A 132 14.61 -4.97 13.61
N VAL A 133 13.78 -5.91 14.08
CA VAL A 133 12.32 -5.90 13.91
C VAL A 133 11.64 -5.76 15.27
N GLU A 134 10.54 -5.00 15.33
CA GLU A 134 9.73 -4.82 16.53
C GLU A 134 8.32 -5.39 16.34
N LYS A 135 7.81 -6.10 17.37
CA LYS A 135 6.44 -6.58 17.46
C LYS A 135 5.76 -6.07 18.73
N PRO A 136 4.83 -5.09 18.62
CA PRO A 136 4.07 -4.61 19.77
C PRO A 136 2.90 -5.55 20.11
N MET A 137 2.54 -5.64 21.40
CA MET A 137 1.33 -6.30 21.90
C MET A 137 0.78 -5.58 23.14
N THR A 138 -0.50 -5.79 23.44
CA THR A 138 -1.12 -5.24 24.66
C THR A 138 -1.68 -6.37 25.53
N ILE A 139 -1.24 -6.39 26.79
CA ILE A 139 -1.69 -7.37 27.79
C ILE A 139 -2.61 -6.67 28.79
N ILE A 140 -3.75 -7.28 29.11
CA ILE A 140 -4.66 -6.78 30.13
C ILE A 140 -4.69 -7.80 31.25
N VAL A 141 -4.26 -7.42 32.46
CA VAL A 141 -4.29 -8.28 33.64
C VAL A 141 -5.36 -7.78 34.59
N THR A 142 -6.31 -8.65 34.92
CA THR A 142 -7.40 -8.34 35.85
C THR A 142 -7.29 -9.18 37.10
N LYS A 143 -7.32 -8.53 38.27
CA LYS A 143 -7.38 -9.21 39.56
C LYS A 143 -8.63 -10.08 39.64
N GLU A 144 -8.46 -11.37 39.89
CA GLU A 144 -9.58 -12.22 40.32
C GLU A 144 -10.23 -11.61 41.56
N VAL A 145 -11.47 -11.13 41.39
CA VAL A 145 -12.32 -10.74 42.52
C VAL A 145 -12.75 -12.04 43.18
N ASN A 146 -12.09 -12.40 44.29
CA ASN A 146 -12.46 -13.49 45.18
C ASN A 146 -13.99 -13.46 45.43
N LYS A 147 -14.75 -14.25 44.69
CA LYS A 147 -16.17 -14.48 44.97
C LYS A 147 -16.23 -15.41 46.17
N GLU A 148 -16.46 -14.83 47.35
CA GLU A 148 -16.81 -15.57 48.55
C GLU A 148 -17.93 -16.57 48.25
N GLN A 149 -17.57 -17.84 48.41
CA GLN A 149 -18.40 -19.01 48.14
C GLN A 149 -19.51 -19.07 49.19
N LYS A 150 -20.74 -18.67 48.83
CA LYS A 150 -21.93 -18.83 49.67
C LYS A 150 -22.40 -20.29 49.59
N THR A 151 -21.93 -21.10 50.53
CA THR A 151 -22.40 -22.47 50.79
C THR A 151 -23.91 -22.51 51.03
N VAL A 152 -24.64 -23.21 50.16
CA VAL A 152 -25.99 -23.72 50.45
C VAL A 152 -25.87 -25.23 50.63
N VAL A 153 -26.20 -25.66 51.83
CA VAL A 153 -26.25 -27.05 52.29
C VAL A 153 -27.60 -27.64 51.89
N GLU A 154 -27.61 -28.76 51.17
CA GLU A 154 -28.68 -29.76 51.33
C GLU A 154 -28.18 -31.20 51.07
N LYS A 155 -28.44 -32.05 52.07
CA LYS A 155 -28.25 -33.51 52.16
C LYS A 155 -29.27 -34.22 51.23
N GLN A 156 -29.21 -35.49 50.81
CA GLN A 156 -28.64 -36.71 51.40
C GLN A 156 -28.73 -37.88 50.37
N ASN A 157 -27.76 -38.80 50.43
CA ASN A 157 -27.81 -40.26 50.19
C ASN A 157 -28.52 -40.88 48.98
N THR A 158 -27.84 -41.81 48.28
CA THR A 158 -27.96 -43.28 48.51
C THR A 158 -26.83 -44.04 47.80
N ILE A 159 -26.26 -45.01 48.52
CA ILE A 159 -25.20 -45.95 48.13
C ILE A 159 -25.85 -47.18 47.49
N VAL A 160 -25.33 -47.68 46.37
CA VAL A 160 -25.35 -49.13 46.05
C VAL A 160 -24.05 -49.51 45.32
N GLU A 161 -23.39 -50.48 45.93
CA GLU A 161 -22.22 -51.24 45.50
C GLU A 161 -22.69 -52.48 44.72
N GLU A 162 -22.10 -52.81 43.56
CA GLU A 162 -22.12 -54.19 43.06
C GLU A 162 -20.98 -54.50 42.06
N ALA A 163 -20.65 -55.79 42.03
CA ALA A 163 -19.36 -56.44 41.74
C ALA A 163 -19.08 -56.71 40.23
N PRO A 164 -17.87 -57.19 39.87
CA PRO A 164 -17.46 -57.37 38.48
C PRO A 164 -17.89 -58.74 37.93
N VAL A 165 -18.53 -58.75 36.76
CA VAL A 165 -18.90 -59.98 36.04
C VAL A 165 -17.88 -60.24 34.94
N SER A 166 -17.13 -61.33 35.09
CA SER A 166 -16.34 -61.94 34.02
C SER A 166 -17.27 -62.68 33.05
N ALA A 167 -17.12 -62.44 31.75
CA ALA A 167 -17.67 -63.33 30.72
C ALA A 167 -16.59 -63.57 29.64
N SER A 168 -16.09 -64.80 29.64
CA SER A 168 -15.31 -65.41 28.56
C SER A 168 -16.18 -65.59 27.32
N VAL A 169 -15.77 -65.01 26.19
CA VAL A 169 -16.39 -65.25 24.88
C VAL A 169 -15.37 -65.90 23.94
N SER A 170 -15.84 -66.95 23.27
CA SER A 170 -15.10 -67.88 22.43
C SER A 170 -14.53 -67.23 21.17
N VAL A 171 -13.26 -67.56 20.88
CA VAL A 171 -12.57 -67.27 19.63
C VAL A 171 -13.19 -68.12 18.51
N GLY A 172 -13.95 -67.47 17.63
CA GLY A 172 -14.34 -68.00 16.32
C GLY A 172 -13.37 -67.53 15.26
N THR A 173 -12.93 -68.46 14.41
CA THR A 173 -12.02 -68.26 13.27
C THR A 173 -12.53 -67.17 12.32
N PRO A 174 -11.70 -66.21 11.88
CA PRO A 174 -12.15 -65.12 11.02
C PRO A 174 -12.43 -65.65 9.61
N THR A 175 -13.66 -65.45 9.16
CA THR A 175 -14.03 -65.50 7.75
C THR A 175 -13.52 -64.21 7.13
N GLU A 176 -12.79 -64.26 6.02
CA GLU A 176 -12.42 -63.09 5.22
C GLU A 176 -13.70 -62.38 4.76
N ILE A 177 -14.08 -61.36 5.52
CA ILE A 177 -15.00 -60.33 5.08
C ILE A 177 -14.15 -59.40 4.22
N ASN A 178 -14.51 -59.29 2.96
CA ASN A 178 -13.96 -58.30 2.06
C ASN A 178 -14.46 -56.94 2.58
N ASP A 179 -13.75 -56.37 3.55
CA ASP A 179 -14.02 -55.05 4.11
C ASP A 179 -13.78 -54.03 2.99
N GLU A 180 -14.85 -53.75 2.24
CA GLU A 180 -14.91 -52.58 1.38
C GLU A 180 -14.73 -51.38 2.30
N VAL A 181 -13.49 -50.86 2.37
CA VAL A 181 -13.10 -49.77 3.26
C VAL A 181 -13.97 -48.58 2.91
N VAL A 182 -15.06 -48.40 3.65
CA VAL A 182 -15.97 -47.29 3.45
C VAL A 182 -15.16 -46.01 3.72
N PRO A 183 -14.96 -45.16 2.70
CA PRO A 183 -14.05 -44.03 2.81
C PRO A 183 -14.57 -43.06 3.87
N ARG A 184 -13.65 -42.56 4.70
CA ARG A 184 -13.94 -41.49 5.67
C ARG A 184 -14.52 -40.26 4.95
N PRO A 185 -15.39 -39.47 5.61
CA PRO A 185 -15.75 -38.15 5.12
C PRO A 185 -14.48 -37.33 4.84
N THR A 186 -14.44 -36.63 3.71
CA THR A 186 -13.26 -35.85 3.32
C THR A 186 -13.69 -34.50 2.74
N VAL A 187 -13.03 -33.42 3.15
CA VAL A 187 -13.22 -32.10 2.54
C VAL A 187 -12.58 -32.09 1.17
N VAL A 188 -13.37 -31.86 0.12
CA VAL A 188 -12.89 -31.84 -1.27
C VAL A 188 -12.70 -30.44 -1.82
N ASP A 189 -13.41 -29.45 -1.28
CA ASP A 189 -13.28 -28.06 -1.71
C ASP A 189 -13.74 -27.09 -0.61
N VAL A 190 -13.23 -25.86 -0.66
CA VAL A 190 -13.61 -24.77 0.23
C VAL A 190 -13.70 -23.48 -0.58
N LYS A 191 -14.84 -22.80 -0.48
CA LYS A 191 -15.11 -21.56 -1.21
C LYS A 191 -15.54 -20.43 -0.30
N ILE A 192 -15.28 -19.20 -0.74
CA ILE A 192 -15.84 -17.96 -0.21
C ILE A 192 -16.88 -17.46 -1.20
N ILE A 193 -18.06 -17.14 -0.69
CA ILE A 193 -19.18 -16.61 -1.48
C ILE A 193 -19.34 -15.13 -1.08
N PRO A 194 -18.92 -14.19 -1.95
CA PRO A 194 -19.15 -12.77 -1.70
C PRO A 194 -20.65 -12.46 -1.62
N ASP A 195 -21.02 -11.40 -0.91
CA ASP A 195 -22.43 -11.03 -0.78
C ASP A 195 -23.06 -10.63 -2.12
N GLY A 196 -24.34 -10.94 -2.28
CA GLY A 196 -25.08 -10.75 -3.53
C GLY A 196 -24.72 -11.72 -4.66
N ILE A 197 -23.67 -12.55 -4.53
CA ILE A 197 -23.31 -13.55 -5.54
C ILE A 197 -24.16 -14.80 -5.36
N THR A 198 -24.94 -15.14 -6.39
CA THR A 198 -25.78 -16.34 -6.44
C THR A 198 -25.31 -17.39 -7.44
N ASP A 199 -24.42 -17.02 -8.36
CA ASP A 199 -23.86 -17.92 -9.37
C ASP A 199 -22.55 -18.55 -8.88
N GLU A 200 -22.39 -19.86 -9.05
CA GLU A 200 -21.21 -20.62 -8.63
C GLU A 200 -19.93 -20.12 -9.33
N SER A 201 -20.05 -19.52 -10.52
CA SER A 201 -18.91 -18.94 -11.24
C SER A 201 -18.24 -17.76 -10.51
N GLY A 202 -18.97 -17.10 -9.61
CA GLY A 202 -18.46 -15.99 -8.80
C GLY A 202 -17.88 -16.41 -7.45
N TYR A 203 -17.81 -17.71 -7.15
CA TYR A 203 -17.26 -18.21 -5.89
C TYR A 203 -15.73 -18.22 -5.92
N LEU A 204 -15.11 -17.81 -4.82
CA LEU A 204 -13.65 -17.68 -4.70
C LEU A 204 -13.09 -18.89 -3.93
N SER A 205 -11.87 -19.34 -4.26
CA SER A 205 -11.19 -20.42 -3.51
C SER A 205 -10.72 -19.91 -2.15
N ALA A 206 -11.07 -20.57 -1.05
CA ALA A 206 -10.95 -19.98 0.29
C ALA A 206 -9.56 -20.03 0.96
N GLU A 207 -8.61 -20.81 0.44
CA GLU A 207 -7.32 -21.01 1.09
C GLU A 207 -6.44 -19.74 1.03
N ASP A 208 -6.04 -19.22 2.19
CA ASP A 208 -5.16 -18.05 2.39
C ASP A 208 -5.61 -16.78 1.64
N MET A 209 -6.92 -16.60 1.49
CA MET A 209 -7.48 -15.41 0.85
C MET A 209 -7.24 -14.15 1.69
N THR A 210 -6.93 -13.05 1.03
CA THR A 210 -6.98 -11.70 1.61
C THR A 210 -8.10 -10.91 0.94
N GLN A 211 -8.52 -9.79 1.55
CA GLN A 211 -9.56 -8.90 1.01
C GLN A 211 -10.95 -9.53 0.89
N VAL A 212 -11.29 -10.48 1.77
CA VAL A 212 -12.62 -11.09 1.80
C VAL A 212 -13.66 -10.06 2.23
N ALA A 213 -14.75 -9.91 1.46
CA ALA A 213 -15.80 -8.95 1.79
C ALA A 213 -16.40 -9.25 3.18
N LEU A 214 -16.75 -8.20 3.94
CA LEU A 214 -17.16 -8.33 5.35
C LEU A 214 -18.44 -9.17 5.58
N ASN A 215 -19.22 -9.38 4.53
CA ASN A 215 -20.48 -10.11 4.49
C ASN A 215 -20.37 -11.44 3.72
N SER A 216 -19.15 -11.90 3.45
CA SER A 216 -18.93 -13.15 2.73
C SER A 216 -19.36 -14.37 3.54
N LYS A 217 -19.83 -15.40 2.84
CA LYS A 217 -20.14 -16.71 3.40
C LYS A 217 -19.00 -17.68 3.11
N ILE A 218 -18.86 -18.71 3.92
CA ILE A 218 -17.85 -19.76 3.74
C ILE A 218 -18.57 -21.04 3.41
N MET A 219 -18.16 -21.72 2.35
CA MET A 219 -18.74 -22.97 1.89
C MET A 219 -17.67 -24.07 1.92
N VAL A 220 -18.02 -25.21 2.52
CA VAL A 220 -17.19 -26.42 2.58
C VAL A 220 -17.92 -27.55 1.88
N ILE A 221 -17.24 -28.19 0.93
CA ILE A 221 -17.77 -29.34 0.19
C ILE A 221 -17.14 -30.61 0.77
N ILE A 222 -17.97 -31.54 1.22
CA ILE A 222 -17.55 -32.78 1.88
C ILE A 222 -18.04 -33.97 1.07
N ARG A 223 -17.11 -34.85 0.69
CA ARG A 223 -17.43 -36.12 0.04
C ARG A 223 -17.71 -37.19 1.08
N GLU A 224 -18.92 -37.75 1.03
CA GLU A 224 -19.38 -38.88 1.85
C GLU A 224 -20.54 -39.59 1.14
N THR A 225 -20.52 -40.92 1.09
CA THR A 225 -21.54 -41.74 0.42
C THR A 225 -22.75 -42.01 1.33
N GLY A 226 -22.53 -42.15 2.65
CA GLY A 226 -23.56 -42.35 3.67
C GLY A 226 -24.10 -41.04 4.26
N THR A 227 -24.73 -41.11 5.43
CA THR A 227 -25.30 -39.93 6.10
C THR A 227 -24.27 -39.23 7.01
N LEU A 228 -24.11 -37.91 6.87
CA LEU A 228 -23.32 -37.10 7.81
C LEU A 228 -24.13 -36.70 9.04
N THR A 229 -23.49 -36.81 10.21
CA THR A 229 -24.01 -36.36 11.51
C THR A 229 -23.05 -35.33 12.10
N TYR A 230 -23.56 -34.18 12.52
CA TYR A 230 -22.78 -33.11 13.15
C TYR A 230 -23.68 -32.14 13.93
N THR A 231 -23.09 -31.40 14.88
CA THR A 231 -23.77 -30.35 15.66
C THR A 231 -23.30 -28.95 15.26
N GLN A 232 -22.00 -28.76 15.09
CA GLN A 232 -21.38 -27.50 14.66
C GLN A 232 -20.29 -27.83 13.65
N PRO A 233 -20.58 -27.82 12.34
CA PRO A 233 -19.66 -28.39 11.34
C PRO A 233 -18.43 -27.51 11.11
N LEU A 234 -18.52 -26.21 11.37
CA LEU A 234 -17.44 -25.23 11.18
C LEU A 234 -17.26 -24.41 12.46
N LEU A 235 -16.00 -24.25 12.86
CA LEU A 235 -15.57 -23.39 13.95
C LEU A 235 -14.76 -22.25 13.36
N ILE A 236 -15.23 -21.01 13.53
CA ILE A 236 -14.59 -19.82 12.93
C ILE A 236 -14.25 -18.85 14.04
N SER A 237 -13.00 -18.41 14.09
CA SER A 237 -12.49 -17.53 15.14
C SER A 237 -11.50 -16.51 14.60
N SER A 238 -11.38 -15.40 15.30
CA SER A 238 -10.31 -14.42 15.11
C SER A 238 -9.67 -14.06 16.45
N ASN A 239 -8.73 -13.12 16.44
CA ASN A 239 -8.20 -12.49 17.65
C ASN A 239 -9.28 -11.79 18.51
N LYS A 240 -10.50 -11.59 17.99
CA LYS A 240 -11.63 -11.01 18.72
C LYS A 240 -12.61 -12.07 19.27
N GLY A 241 -12.34 -13.35 19.05
CA GLY A 241 -13.16 -14.46 19.53
C GLY A 241 -13.83 -15.28 18.41
N GLU A 242 -14.70 -16.20 18.83
CA GLU A 242 -15.43 -17.09 17.92
C GLU A 242 -16.64 -16.38 17.28
N ILE A 243 -16.84 -16.54 15.97
CA ILE A 243 -18.02 -16.07 15.26
C ILE A 243 -19.01 -17.22 15.11
N LYS A 244 -20.27 -16.94 15.50
CA LYS A 244 -21.39 -17.88 15.36
C LYS A 244 -22.06 -17.75 13.99
N SER A 245 -22.54 -18.86 13.46
CA SER A 245 -23.27 -18.89 12.18
C SER A 245 -24.77 -18.84 12.36
N LYS A 246 -25.50 -18.40 11.33
CA LYS A 246 -26.97 -18.51 11.30
C LYS A 246 -27.41 -19.96 11.34
N GLU A 247 -26.68 -20.82 10.65
CA GLU A 247 -26.98 -22.24 10.53
C GLU A 247 -26.80 -23.00 11.86
N ASP A 248 -25.92 -22.53 12.75
CA ASP A 248 -25.76 -23.09 14.11
C ASP A 248 -26.99 -22.83 14.98
N LEU A 249 -27.69 -21.70 14.77
CA LEU A 249 -28.90 -21.36 15.55
C LEU A 249 -30.16 -22.03 14.99
N GLU A 250 -30.27 -22.12 13.67
CA GLU A 250 -31.49 -22.60 13.00
C GLU A 250 -31.55 -24.13 12.87
N GLY A 251 -30.41 -24.81 13.09
CA GLY A 251 -30.28 -26.25 12.85
C GLY A 251 -30.08 -26.51 11.36
N MET A 252 -28.85 -26.86 10.98
CA MET A 252 -28.50 -27.06 9.58
C MET A 252 -28.99 -28.43 9.08
N ILE A 253 -29.74 -28.46 7.98
CA ILE A 253 -29.99 -29.68 7.21
C ILE A 253 -28.96 -29.74 6.08
N PRO A 254 -28.01 -30.72 6.09
CA PRO A 254 -27.02 -30.84 5.03
C PRO A 254 -27.69 -30.98 3.67
N LYS A 255 -27.28 -30.15 2.70
CA LYS A 255 -27.72 -30.27 1.30
C LYS A 255 -26.64 -30.99 0.51
N ARG A 256 -27.05 -31.82 -0.45
CA ARG A 256 -26.13 -32.38 -1.45
C ARG A 256 -26.16 -31.53 -2.72
N ASN A 257 -25.00 -31.34 -3.34
CA ASN A 257 -24.91 -30.72 -4.66
C ASN A 257 -25.26 -31.73 -5.77
N LYS A 258 -25.16 -31.29 -7.03
CA LYS A 258 -25.42 -32.12 -8.22
C LYS A 258 -24.51 -33.35 -8.34
N ASP A 259 -23.31 -33.28 -7.75
CA ASP A 259 -22.31 -34.35 -7.76
C ASP A 259 -22.50 -35.33 -6.59
N GLY A 260 -23.51 -35.08 -5.75
CA GLY A 260 -23.80 -35.88 -4.57
C GLY A 260 -22.96 -35.52 -3.35
N ASP A 261 -22.03 -34.57 -3.42
CA ASP A 261 -21.22 -34.15 -2.28
C ASP A 261 -22.04 -33.25 -1.34
N TYR A 262 -21.77 -33.31 -0.03
CA TYR A 262 -22.40 -32.46 0.97
C TYR A 262 -21.88 -31.03 0.90
N VAL A 263 -22.78 -30.05 0.98
CA VAL A 263 -22.48 -28.62 1.02
C VAL A 263 -22.84 -28.08 2.39
N VAL A 264 -21.82 -27.60 3.10
CA VAL A 264 -21.93 -26.93 4.39
C VAL A 264 -21.63 -25.46 4.17
N THR A 265 -22.59 -24.58 4.45
CA THR A 265 -22.39 -23.14 4.35
C THR A 265 -22.43 -22.51 5.74
N PHE A 266 -21.47 -21.64 6.01
CA PHE A 266 -21.42 -20.77 7.18
C PHE A 266 -21.78 -19.36 6.74
N THR A 267 -22.89 -18.85 7.28
CA THR A 267 -23.29 -17.46 7.14
C THR A 267 -23.04 -16.76 8.48
N PRO A 268 -22.11 -15.79 8.55
CA PRO A 268 -21.85 -15.05 9.79
C PRO A 268 -23.14 -14.40 10.35
N LEU A 269 -23.37 -14.53 11.66
CA LEU A 269 -24.51 -13.86 12.32
C LEU A 269 -24.32 -12.35 12.42
N VAL A 270 -23.08 -11.93 12.63
CA VAL A 270 -22.63 -10.54 12.62
C VAL A 270 -21.73 -10.33 11.42
N GLN A 271 -21.71 -9.12 10.89
CA GLN A 271 -20.77 -8.72 9.87
C GLN A 271 -19.34 -9.01 10.37
N LEU A 272 -18.50 -9.58 9.52
CA LEU A 272 -17.11 -9.84 9.84
C LEU A 272 -16.39 -8.50 10.07
N ASP A 273 -15.49 -8.50 11.04
CA ASP A 273 -14.65 -7.36 11.33
C ASP A 273 -13.73 -7.05 10.15
N PRO A 274 -13.46 -5.77 9.86
CA PRO A 274 -12.52 -5.36 8.84
C PRO A 274 -11.08 -5.71 9.17
N SER A 275 -10.25 -5.91 8.15
CA SER A 275 -8.80 -6.14 8.28
C SER A 275 -8.47 -7.23 9.31
N THR A 276 -9.34 -8.22 9.46
CA THR A 276 -9.28 -9.24 10.51
C THR A 276 -9.05 -10.60 9.86
N THR A 277 -8.03 -11.29 10.33
CA THR A 277 -7.78 -12.68 9.92
C THR A 277 -8.67 -13.61 10.72
N TYR A 278 -9.45 -14.42 9.99
CA TYR A 278 -10.29 -15.47 10.52
C TYR A 278 -9.67 -16.83 10.23
N TYR A 279 -9.65 -17.68 11.25
CA TYR A 279 -9.25 -19.06 11.18
C TYR A 279 -10.50 -19.92 11.12
N VAL A 280 -10.58 -20.77 10.11
CA VAL A 280 -11.68 -21.69 9.88
C VAL A 280 -11.20 -23.10 10.15
N TYR A 281 -11.93 -23.81 11.00
CA TYR A 281 -11.65 -25.18 11.40
C TYR A 281 -12.85 -26.06 11.11
N VAL A 282 -12.67 -27.05 10.24
CA VAL A 282 -13.68 -28.07 9.95
C VAL A 282 -13.74 -29.03 11.12
N ASN A 283 -14.87 -29.06 11.82
CA ASN A 283 -14.99 -29.72 13.10
C ASN A 283 -14.86 -31.25 12.96
N PRO A 284 -13.90 -31.91 13.64
CA PRO A 284 -13.71 -33.35 13.58
C PRO A 284 -14.86 -34.14 14.22
N SER A 285 -15.84 -33.47 14.85
CA SER A 285 -17.07 -34.11 15.32
C SER A 285 -18.00 -34.52 14.18
N ILE A 286 -17.77 -34.08 12.94
CA ILE A 286 -18.50 -34.57 11.78
C ILE A 286 -18.19 -36.05 11.59
N THR A 287 -19.21 -36.90 11.70
CA THR A 287 -19.10 -38.35 11.52
C THR A 287 -20.05 -38.84 10.45
N ASN A 288 -19.71 -39.94 9.78
CA ASN A 288 -20.69 -40.69 9.03
C ASN A 288 -21.48 -41.67 9.92
N GLU A 289 -22.44 -42.38 9.33
CA GLU A 289 -23.31 -43.37 10.00
C GLU A 289 -22.54 -44.54 10.66
N LEU A 290 -21.31 -44.80 10.23
CA LEU A 290 -20.42 -45.81 10.83
C LEU A 290 -19.60 -45.25 12.01
N GLY A 291 -19.77 -43.97 12.35
CA GLY A 291 -19.01 -43.29 13.39
C GLY A 291 -17.61 -42.82 12.97
N ASN A 292 -17.26 -42.93 11.68
CA ASN A 292 -15.97 -42.46 11.18
C ASN A 292 -15.94 -40.93 11.11
N ARG A 293 -14.99 -40.32 11.81
CA ARG A 293 -14.79 -38.86 11.85
C ARG A 293 -14.16 -38.32 10.56
N ILE A 294 -14.54 -37.12 10.14
CA ILE A 294 -13.90 -36.38 9.05
C ILE A 294 -12.41 -36.12 9.34
N TYR A 295 -11.59 -35.98 8.29
CA TYR A 295 -10.27 -35.38 8.45
C TYR A 295 -10.41 -33.88 8.73
N PRO A 296 -9.89 -33.38 9.87
CA PRO A 296 -9.94 -31.96 10.16
C PRO A 296 -9.17 -31.18 9.09
N LYS A 297 -9.74 -30.07 8.65
CA LYS A 297 -9.09 -29.12 7.74
C LYS A 297 -9.10 -27.75 8.40
N PHE A 298 -7.96 -27.07 8.31
CA PHE A 298 -7.80 -25.70 8.76
C PHE A 298 -7.41 -24.82 7.58
N PHE A 299 -7.94 -23.60 7.54
CA PHE A 299 -7.49 -22.56 6.62
C PHE A 299 -7.79 -21.21 7.25
N LYS A 300 -7.19 -20.14 6.70
CA LYS A 300 -7.47 -18.78 7.14
C LYS A 300 -7.84 -17.91 5.96
N PHE A 301 -8.55 -16.83 6.26
CA PHE A 301 -8.74 -15.74 5.31
C PHE A 301 -8.72 -14.41 6.07
N THR A 302 -8.40 -13.32 5.37
CA THR A 302 -8.37 -11.97 5.94
C THR A 302 -9.41 -11.12 5.25
N THR A 303 -10.27 -10.48 6.03
CA THR A 303 -11.30 -9.58 5.52
C THR A 303 -10.71 -8.29 4.97
N THR A 304 -11.45 -7.66 4.06
CA THR A 304 -11.12 -6.33 3.53
C THR A 304 -11.19 -5.27 4.63
N ASN A 305 -10.55 -4.12 4.40
CA ASN A 305 -10.70 -2.96 5.29
C ASN A 305 -12.10 -2.33 5.05
N VAL A 306 -12.69 -1.67 6.05
CA VAL A 306 -13.91 -0.84 5.87
C VAL A 306 -13.64 0.31 4.89
N TYR A 307 -12.38 0.72 4.77
CA TYR A 307 -11.93 1.76 3.88
C TYR A 307 -11.24 1.17 2.65
N HIS A 308 -11.92 1.31 1.50
CA HIS A 308 -11.52 0.93 0.14
C HIS A 308 -11.34 -0.57 -0.13
N ILE A 309 -12.24 -1.09 -0.97
CA ILE A 309 -12.13 -2.41 -1.62
C ILE A 309 -10.74 -2.49 -2.28
N GLY A 310 -9.85 -3.31 -1.72
CA GLY A 310 -8.59 -3.72 -2.35
C GLY A 310 -7.60 -2.61 -2.63
N ASP A 311 -6.98 -2.03 -1.58
CA ASP A 311 -5.76 -1.25 -1.80
C ASP A 311 -4.63 -2.18 -2.30
N ILE A 312 -4.46 -2.24 -3.61
CA ILE A 312 -3.39 -2.98 -4.29
C ILE A 312 -2.01 -2.32 -4.12
N HIS A 313 -1.95 -1.16 -3.45
CA HIS A 313 -0.76 -0.37 -3.22
C HIS A 313 -0.38 -0.37 -1.74
N GLY A 314 0.92 -0.32 -1.46
CA GLY A 314 1.49 -0.10 -0.13
C GLY A 314 1.15 -1.08 1.01
N ASN A 315 0.40 -2.14 0.77
CA ASN A 315 0.10 -3.18 1.77
C ASN A 315 0.86 -4.49 1.51
N TYR A 316 2.05 -4.39 0.92
CA TYR A 316 2.80 -5.54 0.43
C TYR A 316 3.35 -6.44 1.54
N ALA A 317 3.55 -5.90 2.75
CA ALA A 317 3.92 -6.68 3.93
C ALA A 317 2.83 -7.68 4.35
N ASN A 318 1.55 -7.35 4.13
CA ASN A 318 0.42 -8.21 4.50
C ASN A 318 -0.15 -9.00 3.32
N ASN A 319 0.20 -8.63 2.08
CA ASN A 319 -0.23 -9.32 0.87
C ASN A 319 0.87 -9.29 -0.20
N THR A 320 1.84 -10.20 -0.09
CA THR A 320 2.94 -10.32 -1.06
C THR A 320 2.47 -10.74 -2.45
N ASN A 321 1.30 -11.38 -2.57
CA ASN A 321 0.68 -11.65 -3.88
C ASN A 321 0.33 -10.36 -4.63
N ALA A 322 0.16 -9.22 -3.92
CA ALA A 322 -0.08 -7.95 -4.57
C ALA A 322 1.14 -7.43 -5.36
N CYS A 323 2.36 -7.87 -5.02
CA CYS A 323 3.55 -7.56 -5.79
C CYS A 323 3.43 -8.10 -7.22
N ALA A 324 2.78 -9.26 -7.40
CA ALA A 324 2.60 -9.91 -8.70
C ALA A 324 1.65 -9.16 -9.64
N TYR A 325 0.89 -8.17 -9.15
CA TYR A 325 0.07 -7.31 -10.01
C TYR A 325 0.92 -6.38 -10.88
N CYS A 326 2.09 -5.96 -10.38
CA CYS A 326 2.98 -5.02 -11.08
C CYS A 326 4.30 -5.69 -11.52
N HIS A 327 4.79 -6.66 -10.74
CA HIS A 327 6.06 -7.33 -10.96
C HIS A 327 5.88 -8.77 -11.45
N SER A 328 6.80 -9.24 -12.30
CA SER A 328 6.86 -10.63 -12.73
C SER A 328 8.29 -11.14 -12.74
N THR A 329 8.58 -12.13 -11.90
CA THR A 329 9.90 -12.75 -11.81
C THR A 329 10.30 -13.53 -13.06
N HIS A 330 9.32 -14.00 -13.85
CA HIS A 330 9.58 -14.77 -15.06
C HIS A 330 9.44 -13.95 -16.35
N ASN A 331 8.63 -12.89 -16.34
CA ASN A 331 8.28 -12.13 -17.54
C ASN A 331 8.54 -10.62 -17.39
N GLY A 332 9.17 -10.17 -16.31
CA GLY A 332 9.52 -8.77 -16.11
C GLY A 332 10.59 -8.34 -17.11
N GLU A 333 10.41 -7.18 -17.74
CA GLU A 333 11.29 -6.71 -18.82
C GLU A 333 12.30 -5.66 -18.33
N THR A 334 12.17 -5.19 -17.08
CA THR A 334 13.06 -4.20 -16.44
C THR A 334 13.88 -4.83 -15.31
N PRO A 335 14.97 -4.20 -14.85
CA PRO A 335 15.73 -4.66 -13.68
C PRO A 335 14.89 -4.74 -12.40
N THR A 336 13.79 -3.99 -12.31
CA THR A 336 12.80 -4.01 -11.23
C THR A 336 11.66 -5.02 -11.49
N LEU A 337 11.78 -5.84 -12.54
CA LEU A 337 10.86 -6.90 -12.92
C LEU A 337 9.44 -6.42 -13.23
N GLU A 338 9.27 -5.15 -13.63
CA GLU A 338 7.97 -4.58 -13.94
C GLU A 338 7.38 -5.17 -15.23
N GLY A 339 6.05 -5.13 -15.31
CA GLY A 339 5.33 -5.23 -16.57
C GLY A 339 4.73 -6.59 -16.87
N GLY A 340 5.44 -7.70 -16.64
CA GLY A 340 4.89 -9.06 -16.78
C GLY A 340 3.93 -9.25 -17.97
N LYS A 341 2.68 -9.66 -17.68
CA LYS A 341 1.63 -9.86 -18.70
C LYS A 341 1.19 -8.56 -19.42
N TYR A 342 1.34 -7.42 -18.77
CA TYR A 342 0.85 -6.12 -19.23
C TYR A 342 1.94 -5.29 -19.95
N GLY A 343 3.19 -5.77 -19.95
CA GLY A 343 4.36 -5.10 -20.52
C GLY A 343 4.92 -4.02 -19.61
N ALA A 344 6.23 -3.74 -19.74
CA ALA A 344 6.93 -2.81 -18.84
C ALA A 344 6.69 -1.32 -19.12
N SER A 345 5.98 -0.96 -20.20
CA SER A 345 5.62 0.44 -20.40
C SER A 345 4.62 0.87 -19.33
N GLU A 346 4.93 1.95 -18.63
CA GLU A 346 4.17 2.47 -17.50
C GLU A 346 2.73 2.87 -17.88
N ASP A 347 2.56 3.37 -19.11
CA ASP A 347 1.27 3.64 -19.75
C ASP A 347 0.38 2.39 -19.87
N ASN A 348 0.95 1.17 -19.75
CA ASN A 348 0.18 -0.07 -19.75
C ASN A 348 -0.15 -0.53 -18.32
N PHE A 349 0.84 -0.71 -17.44
CA PHE A 349 0.55 -1.41 -16.17
C PHE A 349 -0.26 -0.57 -15.17
N CYS A 350 0.02 0.73 -15.02
CA CYS A 350 -0.77 1.60 -14.12
C CYS A 350 -2.20 1.77 -14.65
N MET A 351 -2.33 1.93 -15.97
CA MET A 351 -3.58 2.23 -16.63
C MET A 351 -4.51 1.02 -16.76
N VAL A 352 -4.01 -0.22 -16.61
CA VAL A 352 -4.87 -1.41 -16.52
C VAL A 352 -5.92 -1.27 -15.42
N CYS A 353 -5.59 -0.57 -14.33
CA CYS A 353 -6.55 -0.23 -13.29
C CYS A 353 -7.08 1.21 -13.44
N HIS A 354 -6.22 2.16 -13.82
CA HIS A 354 -6.54 3.59 -13.91
C HIS A 354 -7.07 4.04 -15.29
N ASP A 355 -7.80 3.21 -16.02
CA ASP A 355 -8.46 3.59 -17.27
C ASP A 355 -9.91 4.10 -17.08
N GLY A 356 -10.38 4.10 -15.83
CA GLY A 356 -11.75 4.48 -15.46
C GLY A 356 -12.78 3.34 -15.56
N THR A 357 -12.37 2.13 -15.92
CA THR A 357 -13.28 0.98 -16.06
C THR A 357 -13.34 0.11 -14.80
N ASN A 358 -12.26 0.06 -14.01
CA ASN A 358 -12.12 -0.80 -12.82
C ASN A 358 -12.39 -0.08 -11.49
N GLY A 359 -13.20 0.99 -11.52
CA GLY A 359 -13.54 1.78 -10.33
C GLY A 359 -12.40 2.67 -9.81
N SER A 360 -11.18 2.53 -10.34
CA SER A 360 -10.09 3.48 -10.11
C SER A 360 -10.20 4.63 -11.11
N PRO A 361 -10.09 5.89 -10.64
CA PRO A 361 -10.25 7.04 -11.52
C PRO A 361 -9.12 7.09 -12.54
N MET A 362 -9.49 7.44 -13.78
CA MET A 362 -8.53 7.77 -14.82
C MET A 362 -7.82 9.09 -14.48
N PRO A 363 -6.50 9.21 -14.70
CA PRO A 363 -5.82 10.48 -14.52
C PRO A 363 -6.46 11.55 -15.39
N ASP A 364 -6.72 12.71 -14.79
CA ASP A 364 -7.35 13.82 -15.49
C ASP A 364 -6.60 14.15 -16.79
N LYS A 365 -7.33 14.30 -17.90
CA LYS A 365 -6.75 14.69 -19.20
C LYS A 365 -5.59 13.78 -19.68
N TYR A 366 -5.55 12.52 -19.28
CA TYR A 366 -4.53 11.55 -19.70
C TYR A 366 -4.34 11.47 -21.23
N ASN A 367 -5.42 11.60 -22.00
CA ASN A 367 -5.42 11.54 -23.47
C ASN A 367 -5.08 12.88 -24.16
N SER A 368 -4.59 13.88 -23.43
CA SER A 368 -4.30 15.20 -23.98
C SER A 368 -2.97 15.27 -24.73
N THR A 369 -2.83 16.30 -25.56
CA THR A 369 -1.68 16.46 -26.48
C THR A 369 -0.37 16.79 -25.78
N ASN A 370 -0.36 17.30 -24.56
CA ASN A 370 0.86 17.57 -23.80
C ASN A 370 0.72 16.90 -22.44
N LYS A 371 1.73 16.16 -22.00
CA LYS A 371 1.72 15.43 -20.71
C LYS A 371 3.15 15.23 -20.19
N HIS A 372 3.32 14.96 -18.90
CA HIS A 372 4.64 14.65 -18.34
C HIS A 372 5.16 13.27 -18.83
N ASN A 373 4.27 12.29 -18.99
CA ASN A 373 4.57 10.94 -19.49
C ASN A 373 4.54 10.85 -21.03
N GLN A 374 5.00 11.88 -21.74
CA GLN A 374 4.91 11.89 -23.19
C GLN A 374 6.02 11.07 -23.83
N HIS A 375 5.76 9.79 -24.10
CA HIS A 375 6.69 8.88 -24.75
C HIS A 375 6.69 9.09 -26.29
N VAL A 376 7.45 10.06 -26.80
CA VAL A 376 7.90 10.00 -28.21
C VAL A 376 9.22 9.25 -28.30
N ALA A 377 9.38 8.43 -29.33
CA ALA A 377 10.47 7.44 -29.45
C ALA A 377 11.91 8.00 -29.34
N ALA A 378 12.11 9.31 -29.54
CA ALA A 378 13.41 9.97 -29.39
C ALA A 378 13.66 10.48 -27.96
N ASP A 379 12.61 10.81 -27.20
CA ASP A 379 12.69 11.48 -25.89
C ASP A 379 12.30 10.57 -24.72
N ALA A 380 11.94 9.31 -24.99
CA ALA A 380 11.57 8.30 -23.99
C ALA A 380 12.65 8.04 -22.91
N LYS A 381 13.88 8.55 -23.09
CA LYS A 381 14.92 8.49 -22.04
C LYS A 381 14.72 9.51 -20.91
N ASN A 382 13.88 10.53 -21.12
CA ASN A 382 13.64 11.63 -20.17
C ASN A 382 12.14 11.83 -19.85
N SER A 383 11.25 10.96 -20.33
CA SER A 383 9.82 11.02 -20.00
C SER A 383 9.62 10.56 -18.55
N GLU A 384 9.10 11.45 -17.70
CA GLU A 384 8.77 11.13 -16.31
C GLU A 384 7.55 10.20 -16.27
N SER A 385 7.63 9.17 -15.45
CA SER A 385 6.63 8.12 -15.27
C SER A 385 5.55 8.50 -14.27
N CYS A 386 4.49 7.69 -14.14
CA CYS A 386 3.58 7.78 -12.99
C CYS A 386 4.35 7.68 -11.66
N THR A 387 5.38 6.82 -11.62
CA THR A 387 6.19 6.58 -10.42
C THR A 387 7.17 7.71 -10.10
N SER A 388 7.36 8.66 -11.01
CA SER A 388 8.20 9.84 -10.77
C SER A 388 7.52 10.84 -9.82
N CYS A 389 6.18 10.82 -9.78
CA CYS A 389 5.38 11.62 -8.87
C CYS A 389 4.73 10.78 -7.76
N HIS A 390 4.33 9.54 -8.07
CA HIS A 390 3.61 8.64 -7.17
C HIS A 390 4.49 7.49 -6.69
N ASN A 391 4.23 6.99 -5.49
CA ASN A 391 4.87 5.82 -4.92
C ASN A 391 3.82 4.70 -4.76
N PRO A 392 3.78 3.70 -5.66
CA PRO A 392 2.85 2.58 -5.54
C PRO A 392 3.11 1.70 -4.31
N HIS A 393 4.29 1.82 -3.69
CA HIS A 393 4.62 1.17 -2.42
C HIS A 393 4.22 1.95 -1.17
N ALA A 394 3.74 3.18 -1.32
CA ALA A 394 3.19 3.92 -0.18
C ALA A 394 1.76 3.45 0.09
N SER A 395 1.44 3.16 1.35
CA SER A 395 0.05 2.92 1.76
C SER A 395 -0.74 4.22 1.62
N TRP A 396 -2.05 4.10 1.37
CA TRP A 396 -2.92 5.26 1.44
C TRP A 396 -2.95 5.84 2.86
N THR A 397 -2.93 7.17 2.96
CA THR A 397 -3.15 7.92 4.20
C THR A 397 -4.05 9.11 3.91
N ALA A 398 -4.70 9.67 4.95
CA ALA A 398 -5.53 10.87 4.78
C ALA A 398 -4.68 12.08 4.34
N GLU A 399 -3.42 12.13 4.76
CA GLU A 399 -2.45 13.18 4.47
C GLU A 399 -1.82 13.02 3.07
N ASN A 400 -1.71 11.78 2.56
CA ASN A 400 -1.18 11.47 1.24
C ASN A 400 -2.10 10.55 0.44
N PRO A 401 -3.31 11.01 0.08
CA PRO A 401 -4.31 10.17 -0.59
C PRO A 401 -3.91 9.83 -2.03
N ALA A 402 -3.01 10.63 -2.62
CA ALA A 402 -2.45 10.40 -3.95
C ALA A 402 -1.16 9.57 -3.93
N ARG A 403 -0.68 9.15 -2.75
CA ARG A 403 0.57 8.38 -2.58
C ARG A 403 1.76 9.03 -3.30
N LEU A 404 1.96 10.32 -3.10
CA LEU A 404 3.10 11.03 -3.65
C LEU A 404 4.41 10.44 -3.13
N GLN A 405 5.46 10.53 -3.95
CA GLN A 405 6.82 10.12 -3.62
C GLN A 405 7.32 10.76 -2.31
N SER A 406 8.36 10.19 -1.71
CA SER A 406 8.99 10.73 -0.49
C SER A 406 10.49 10.89 -0.69
N VAL A 407 11.06 11.93 -0.08
CA VAL A 407 12.50 12.18 -0.05
C VAL A 407 13.07 11.63 1.25
N GLN A 408 14.27 11.06 1.15
CA GLN A 408 15.11 10.79 2.30
C GLN A 408 15.87 12.07 2.68
N PRO A 409 15.53 12.79 3.77
CA PRO A 409 16.42 13.80 4.30
C PRO A 409 17.70 13.10 4.77
N THR A 410 18.85 13.55 4.28
CA THR A 410 20.14 13.03 4.73
C THR A 410 20.27 13.17 6.24
N GLY A 411 20.36 12.05 6.96
CA GLY A 411 20.71 12.03 8.40
C GLY A 411 19.58 11.73 9.38
N VAL A 412 18.36 11.37 8.94
CA VAL A 412 17.31 10.86 9.85
C VAL A 412 16.44 9.82 9.14
N SER A 413 16.06 8.76 9.84
CA SER A 413 15.31 7.58 9.35
C SER A 413 13.84 7.85 8.97
N HIS A 414 13.47 9.09 8.68
CA HIS A 414 12.10 9.48 8.34
C HIS A 414 12.03 9.99 6.91
N PHE A 415 11.39 9.20 6.04
CA PHE A 415 10.98 9.63 4.71
C PHE A 415 10.08 10.87 4.83
N GLN A 416 10.50 12.02 4.31
CA GLN A 416 9.63 13.19 4.21
C GLN A 416 8.84 13.07 2.90
N THR A 417 7.53 12.91 2.99
CA THR A 417 6.66 12.87 1.81
C THR A 417 6.83 14.16 1.00
N LEU A 418 7.05 14.03 -0.30
CA LEU A 418 6.99 15.16 -1.23
C LEU A 418 5.58 15.73 -1.19
N THR A 419 5.53 17.03 -0.99
CA THR A 419 4.32 17.80 -0.84
C THR A 419 3.90 18.37 -2.19
N TYR A 420 2.60 18.29 -2.45
CA TYR A 420 1.94 19.02 -3.51
C TYR A 420 0.58 19.47 -3.00
N LYS A 421 0.52 20.70 -2.48
CA LYS A 421 -0.73 21.28 -2.01
C LYS A 421 -1.45 22.00 -3.16
N LYS A 422 -2.74 21.68 -3.32
CA LYS A 422 -3.61 22.29 -4.32
C LYS A 422 -4.18 23.62 -3.83
N ALA A 423 -4.85 24.32 -4.75
CA ALA A 423 -5.63 25.51 -4.45
C ALA A 423 -6.52 25.33 -3.21
N GLY A 424 -6.47 26.30 -2.30
CA GLY A 424 -7.23 26.32 -1.05
C GLY A 424 -6.51 25.72 0.15
N THR A 425 -5.47 24.89 -0.08
CA THR A 425 -4.71 24.22 0.99
C THR A 425 -3.24 24.66 1.08
N ALA A 426 -2.70 25.20 -0.01
CA ALA A 426 -1.34 25.73 -0.05
C ALA A 426 -1.24 27.09 0.66
N THR A 427 -0.08 27.34 1.26
CA THR A 427 0.32 28.63 1.83
C THR A 427 1.15 29.48 0.86
N GLY A 428 1.62 28.88 -0.25
CA GLY A 428 2.36 29.56 -1.31
C GLY A 428 3.88 29.56 -1.10
N LYS A 429 4.38 28.68 -0.22
CA LYS A 429 5.80 28.49 0.08
C LYS A 429 6.39 27.33 -0.71
N ALA A 430 7.71 27.30 -0.92
CA ALA A 430 8.40 26.20 -1.62
C ALA A 430 8.09 24.82 -1.01
N GLU A 431 7.96 24.74 0.31
CA GLU A 431 7.62 23.52 1.05
C GLU A 431 6.23 22.95 0.74
N ASP A 432 5.35 23.70 0.07
CA ASP A 432 4.06 23.21 -0.40
C ASP A 432 4.15 22.48 -1.74
N PHE A 433 5.27 22.64 -2.47
CA PHE A 433 5.44 22.23 -3.87
C PHE A 433 6.69 21.39 -4.10
N THR A 434 7.23 20.76 -3.06
CA THR A 434 8.50 20.00 -3.15
C THR A 434 8.44 18.90 -4.22
N LEU A 435 7.27 18.33 -4.50
CA LEU A 435 7.07 17.37 -5.58
C LEU A 435 7.51 17.93 -6.95
N CYS A 436 7.04 19.13 -7.29
CA CYS A 436 7.37 19.78 -8.56
C CYS A 436 8.82 20.27 -8.55
N LEU A 437 9.24 20.88 -7.44
CA LEU A 437 10.56 21.49 -7.30
C LEU A 437 11.70 20.46 -7.29
N ASN A 438 11.42 19.18 -7.03
CA ASN A 438 12.40 18.10 -7.13
C ASN A 438 12.94 17.91 -8.57
N CYS A 439 12.15 18.25 -9.59
CA CYS A 439 12.60 18.24 -10.98
C CYS A 439 12.86 19.67 -11.51
N HIS A 440 12.12 20.66 -11.00
CA HIS A 440 12.17 22.05 -11.43
C HIS A 440 13.14 22.94 -10.61
N ASP A 441 14.27 22.37 -10.20
CA ASP A 441 15.36 23.06 -9.47
C ASP A 441 16.52 23.51 -10.38
N GLY A 442 16.41 23.28 -11.69
CA GLY A 442 17.48 23.57 -12.66
C GLY A 442 18.37 22.39 -13.02
N LYS A 443 18.24 21.23 -12.34
CA LYS A 443 19.05 20.04 -12.65
C LYS A 443 18.42 19.15 -13.72
N LYS A 444 17.10 18.90 -13.61
CA LYS A 444 16.35 18.06 -14.56
C LYS A 444 15.53 18.90 -15.54
N ALA A 445 14.88 19.93 -15.03
CA ALA A 445 14.05 20.85 -15.79
C ALA A 445 14.37 22.31 -15.43
N SER A 446 13.61 23.26 -16.00
CA SER A 446 13.76 24.69 -15.74
C SER A 446 13.79 25.00 -14.24
N ASN A 447 14.72 25.88 -13.83
CA ASN A 447 14.83 26.33 -12.44
C ASN A 447 13.74 27.37 -12.12
N ILE A 448 12.62 26.89 -11.57
CA ILE A 448 11.59 27.77 -11.00
C ILE A 448 11.63 27.81 -9.46
N LYS A 449 12.42 26.95 -8.82
CA LYS A 449 12.59 26.89 -7.36
C LYS A 449 12.96 28.25 -6.75
N GLN A 450 13.81 29.01 -7.42
CA GLN A 450 14.19 30.35 -7.00
C GLN A 450 13.01 31.31 -6.78
N TYR A 451 11.92 31.21 -7.55
CA TYR A 451 10.75 32.10 -7.38
C TYR A 451 9.91 31.79 -6.13
N TYR A 452 10.18 30.67 -5.46
CA TYR A 452 9.51 30.21 -4.25
C TYR A 452 10.41 30.22 -3.00
N GLU A 453 11.72 30.44 -3.16
CA GLU A 453 12.71 30.44 -2.06
C GLU A 453 13.48 31.75 -1.91
N ASP A 454 13.72 32.50 -2.99
CA ASP A 454 14.46 33.76 -2.91
C ASP A 454 13.55 34.89 -2.41
N GLU A 455 13.79 35.35 -1.18
CA GLU A 455 13.00 36.40 -0.53
C GLU A 455 12.94 37.70 -1.33
N ALA A 456 14.00 38.07 -2.05
CA ALA A 456 14.03 39.29 -2.84
C ALA A 456 13.12 39.17 -4.08
N ILE A 457 13.18 38.04 -4.77
CA ILE A 457 12.31 37.74 -5.92
C ILE A 457 10.84 37.67 -5.47
N ILE A 458 10.58 37.02 -4.32
CA ILE A 458 9.23 36.89 -3.76
C ILE A 458 8.65 38.26 -3.36
N ALA A 459 9.45 39.15 -2.79
CA ALA A 459 9.02 40.49 -2.41
C ALA A 459 8.63 41.35 -3.64
N GLU A 460 9.37 41.21 -4.74
CA GLU A 460 9.11 41.92 -6.00
C GLU A 460 7.97 41.29 -6.83
N SER A 461 7.64 40.02 -6.59
CA SER A 461 6.66 39.27 -7.36
C SER A 461 5.24 39.84 -7.25
N GLY A 462 4.62 40.11 -8.40
CA GLY A 462 3.20 40.41 -8.57
C GLY A 462 2.29 39.21 -8.28
N HIS A 463 2.83 37.99 -8.28
CA HIS A 463 2.10 36.76 -7.98
C HIS A 463 2.26 36.29 -6.53
N ASN A 464 2.99 37.04 -5.71
CA ASN A 464 2.93 36.89 -4.26
C ASN A 464 1.68 37.59 -3.73
N ILE A 465 0.66 36.81 -3.37
CA ILE A 465 -0.68 37.29 -3.01
C ILE A 465 -1.14 36.71 -1.67
N THR A 466 -1.97 37.49 -0.97
CA THR A 466 -2.71 37.03 0.20
C THR A 466 -4.16 36.78 -0.20
N ALA A 467 -4.68 35.60 0.13
CA ALA A 467 -6.07 35.22 -0.11
C ALA A 467 -7.05 36.15 0.62
N LYS A 468 -8.16 36.47 -0.05
CA LYS A 468 -9.28 37.26 0.50
C LYS A 468 -10.53 36.45 0.76
N ASP A 469 -10.59 35.22 0.24
CA ASP A 469 -11.70 34.28 0.41
C ASP A 469 -11.59 33.45 1.71
N GLY A 470 -10.54 33.69 2.51
CA GLY A 470 -10.28 32.97 3.77
C GLY A 470 -9.49 31.67 3.60
N SER A 471 -9.05 31.33 2.38
CA SER A 471 -8.09 30.25 2.16
C SER A 471 -6.71 30.58 2.75
N GLY A 472 -5.87 29.54 2.91
CA GLY A 472 -4.57 29.65 3.58
C GLY A 472 -3.45 30.28 2.76
N LEU A 473 -3.70 30.74 1.53
CA LEU A 473 -2.67 31.27 0.65
C LEU A 473 -2.18 32.65 1.15
N ASP A 474 -0.90 32.75 1.45
CA ASP A 474 -0.20 33.98 1.81
C ASP A 474 1.23 33.93 1.26
N GLY A 475 1.32 33.93 -0.07
CA GLY A 475 2.54 33.57 -0.79
C GLY A 475 2.37 33.51 -2.30
N GLN A 476 3.27 32.80 -2.98
CA GLN A 476 3.20 32.62 -4.44
C GLN A 476 1.99 31.78 -4.85
N ILE A 477 1.42 32.08 -6.02
CA ILE A 477 0.38 31.27 -6.68
C ILE A 477 0.84 29.81 -6.81
N THR A 478 -0.11 28.89 -6.63
CA THR A 478 0.18 27.44 -6.67
C THR A 478 0.40 26.96 -8.10
N CYS A 479 1.25 25.95 -8.29
CA CYS A 479 1.48 25.37 -9.63
C CYS A 479 0.16 24.90 -10.28
N ALA A 480 -0.76 24.38 -9.46
CA ALA A 480 -2.05 23.85 -9.86
C ALA A 480 -3.02 24.92 -10.40
N ASP A 481 -2.79 26.21 -10.10
CA ASP A 481 -3.67 27.28 -10.57
C ASP A 481 -3.47 27.55 -12.07
N CYS A 482 -2.27 27.22 -12.59
CA CYS A 482 -1.91 27.43 -13.98
C CYS A 482 -1.66 26.14 -14.75
N HIS A 483 -1.21 25.06 -14.11
CA HIS A 483 -0.83 23.80 -14.77
C HIS A 483 -1.75 22.62 -14.44
N GLU A 484 -1.95 21.75 -15.42
CA GLU A 484 -2.47 20.40 -15.24
C GLU A 484 -1.30 19.42 -15.04
N THR A 485 -1.30 18.66 -13.94
CA THR A 485 -0.17 17.78 -13.60
C THR A 485 -0.09 16.53 -14.48
N HIS A 486 -1.22 16.03 -14.95
CA HIS A 486 -1.28 14.83 -15.79
C HIS A 486 -1.21 15.16 -17.29
N GLY A 487 -1.96 16.16 -17.76
CA GLY A 487 -1.92 16.57 -19.15
C GLY A 487 -2.80 17.77 -19.50
N SER A 488 -2.47 18.45 -20.60
CA SER A 488 -3.28 19.52 -21.20
C SER A 488 -3.21 19.55 -22.73
N ASN A 489 -4.27 20.03 -23.36
CA ASN A 489 -4.26 20.35 -24.79
C ASN A 489 -3.46 21.64 -25.08
N ASN A 490 -3.23 22.46 -24.05
CA ASN A 490 -2.39 23.64 -24.17
C ASN A 490 -0.92 23.29 -23.99
N ILE A 491 -0.07 23.98 -24.74
CA ILE A 491 1.39 23.93 -24.56
C ILE A 491 1.78 24.25 -23.11
N MET A 492 2.89 23.67 -22.64
CA MET A 492 3.39 23.81 -21.26
C MET A 492 2.42 23.32 -20.18
N LEU A 493 1.52 22.40 -20.52
CA LEU A 493 0.56 21.81 -19.59
C LEU A 493 -0.39 22.83 -18.95
N LEU A 494 -0.63 23.96 -19.61
CA LEU A 494 -1.44 25.04 -19.02
C LEU A 494 -2.92 24.67 -18.96
N ARG A 495 -3.59 25.05 -17.87
CA ARG A 495 -5.03 24.83 -17.70
C ARG A 495 -5.81 25.65 -18.72
N GLU A 496 -6.91 25.08 -19.18
CA GLU A 496 -7.88 25.84 -19.99
C GLU A 496 -8.67 26.80 -19.10
N SER A 497 -9.00 26.37 -17.87
CA SER A 497 -9.73 27.16 -16.89
C SER A 497 -8.76 27.65 -15.84
N LEU A 498 -8.39 28.92 -15.93
CA LEU A 498 -7.55 29.62 -14.97
C LEU A 498 -8.43 30.26 -13.89
N GLY A 499 -7.93 30.30 -12.66
CA GLY A 499 -8.72 30.76 -11.52
C GLY A 499 -9.38 29.64 -10.72
N ASN A 500 -10.01 30.04 -9.61
CA ASN A 500 -10.75 29.13 -8.72
C ASN A 500 -12.24 29.03 -9.08
N VAL A 501 -12.68 29.81 -10.07
CA VAL A 501 -14.06 29.86 -10.56
C VAL A 501 -14.19 29.19 -11.92
N LYS A 502 -15.33 28.54 -12.14
CA LYS A 502 -15.64 27.92 -13.44
C LYS A 502 -15.82 29.02 -14.50
N VAL A 503 -14.89 29.09 -15.45
CA VAL A 503 -14.96 30.02 -16.58
C VAL A 503 -15.87 29.48 -17.69
N ALA A 504 -16.53 30.39 -18.43
CA ALA A 504 -17.30 30.01 -19.61
C ALA A 504 -16.36 29.48 -20.72
N GLU A 505 -16.88 28.70 -21.67
CA GLU A 505 -16.07 28.06 -22.71
C GLU A 505 -15.27 29.05 -23.56
N ASN A 506 -15.83 30.24 -23.83
CA ASN A 506 -15.15 31.31 -24.58
C ASN A 506 -14.03 32.00 -23.76
N ASP A 507 -14.11 31.91 -22.43
CA ASP A 507 -13.15 32.54 -21.53
C ASP A 507 -11.97 31.62 -21.21
N LYS A 508 -12.07 30.33 -21.54
CA LYS A 508 -10.95 29.40 -21.42
C LYS A 508 -9.73 29.84 -22.23
N PHE A 509 -8.55 29.55 -21.70
CA PHE A 509 -7.29 29.65 -22.42
C PHE A 509 -7.13 28.49 -23.40
N LYS A 510 -6.78 28.82 -24.64
CA LYS A 510 -6.44 27.87 -25.69
C LYS A 510 -5.18 28.37 -26.40
N SER A 511 -4.10 27.62 -26.35
CA SER A 511 -2.89 28.00 -27.08
C SER A 511 -3.09 27.87 -28.60
N ILE A 512 -2.48 28.77 -29.35
CA ILE A 512 -2.46 28.80 -30.80
C ILE A 512 -1.18 28.12 -31.29
N GLY A 513 -1.32 27.04 -32.06
CA GLY A 513 -0.16 26.30 -32.57
C GLY A 513 0.58 25.50 -31.49
N THR A 514 1.84 25.16 -31.76
CA THR A 514 2.68 24.31 -30.90
C THR A 514 3.89 25.02 -30.31
N VAL A 515 4.06 26.32 -30.62
CA VAL A 515 5.20 27.13 -30.18
C VAL A 515 4.71 28.19 -29.21
N TRP A 516 5.45 28.39 -28.12
CA TRP A 516 5.22 29.51 -27.23
C TRP A 516 5.79 30.78 -27.84
N ASP A 517 4.92 31.70 -28.24
CA ASP A 517 5.25 33.00 -28.79
C ASP A 517 4.60 34.13 -27.98
N ALA A 518 4.90 35.38 -28.35
CA ALA A 518 4.37 36.55 -27.66
C ALA A 518 2.83 36.63 -27.68
N VAL A 519 2.19 36.08 -28.72
CA VAL A 519 0.73 36.07 -28.85
C VAL A 519 0.13 35.11 -27.82
N ASN A 520 0.64 33.88 -27.74
CA ASN A 520 0.24 32.89 -26.74
C ASN A 520 0.47 33.40 -25.32
N GLU A 521 1.64 34.01 -25.07
CA GLU A 521 2.00 34.56 -23.77
C GLU A 521 1.03 35.67 -23.33
N ARG A 522 0.79 36.64 -24.20
CA ARG A 522 -0.12 37.76 -23.93
C ARG A 522 -1.54 37.26 -23.69
N GLN A 523 -2.03 36.36 -24.55
CA GLN A 523 -3.35 35.77 -24.38
C GLN A 523 -3.50 35.03 -23.06
N PHE A 524 -2.47 34.27 -22.65
CA PHE A 524 -2.47 33.56 -21.37
C PHE A 524 -2.56 34.52 -20.18
N CYS A 525 -1.68 35.52 -20.11
CA CYS A 525 -1.65 36.46 -18.99
C CYS A 525 -2.98 37.26 -18.89
N LEU A 526 -3.52 37.68 -20.03
CA LEU A 526 -4.80 38.40 -20.08
C LEU A 526 -6.01 37.57 -19.64
N LYS A 527 -5.91 36.24 -19.57
CA LYS A 527 -6.98 35.43 -18.99
C LYS A 527 -7.11 35.60 -17.48
N CYS A 528 -6.07 36.05 -16.78
CA CYS A 528 -6.16 36.42 -15.36
C CYS A 528 -6.25 37.94 -15.16
N HIS A 529 -5.60 38.71 -16.03
CA HIS A 529 -5.63 40.17 -16.01
C HIS A 529 -6.79 40.72 -16.86
N ASN A 530 -8.03 40.40 -16.47
CA ASN A 530 -9.24 40.84 -17.20
C ASN A 530 -10.32 41.45 -16.30
N ASN A 531 -10.01 41.65 -15.01
CA ASN A 531 -10.93 42.08 -13.95
C ASN A 531 -12.01 41.06 -13.54
N THR A 532 -12.11 39.91 -14.20
CA THR A 532 -13.20 38.94 -13.97
C THR A 532 -12.71 37.59 -13.45
N THR A 533 -11.50 37.17 -13.82
CA THR A 533 -10.92 35.93 -13.33
C THR A 533 -10.47 36.09 -11.89
N GLU A 534 -11.09 35.32 -11.01
CA GLU A 534 -10.83 35.34 -9.58
C GLU A 534 -9.82 34.23 -9.20
N LEU A 535 -8.80 34.65 -8.46
CA LEU A 535 -7.85 33.78 -7.76
C LEU A 535 -7.88 34.18 -6.29
N TYR A 536 -8.33 33.27 -5.43
CA TYR A 536 -8.33 33.42 -3.97
C TYR A 536 -9.04 34.70 -3.47
N GLY A 537 -10.23 35.02 -3.99
CA GLY A 537 -10.96 36.24 -3.67
C GLY A 537 -10.34 37.53 -4.24
N SER A 538 -9.32 37.43 -5.09
CA SER A 538 -8.69 38.56 -5.76
C SER A 538 -8.86 38.48 -7.27
N THR A 539 -9.15 39.62 -7.90
CA THR A 539 -9.12 39.76 -9.36
C THR A 539 -7.98 40.69 -9.75
N SER A 540 -7.35 40.42 -10.90
CA SER A 540 -6.29 41.25 -11.43
C SER A 540 -6.81 42.12 -12.57
N THR A 541 -6.34 43.37 -12.61
CA THR A 541 -6.78 44.36 -13.60
C THR A 541 -5.73 44.51 -14.69
N PHE A 542 -6.15 44.49 -15.96
CA PHE A 542 -5.33 45.02 -17.04
C PHE A 542 -5.72 46.47 -17.31
N LYS A 543 -4.74 47.37 -17.20
CA LYS A 543 -4.94 48.81 -17.36
C LYS A 543 -4.21 49.27 -18.62
N GLU A 544 -4.97 49.82 -19.57
CA GLU A 544 -4.37 50.47 -20.74
C GLU A 544 -3.75 51.84 -20.41
N ARG A 545 -4.17 52.43 -19.29
CA ARG A 545 -3.76 53.77 -18.86
C ARG A 545 -3.30 53.80 -17.40
N ASN A 546 -2.33 54.66 -17.12
CA ASN A 546 -1.81 54.87 -15.77
C ASN A 546 -2.72 55.82 -14.96
N GLY A 547 -2.34 56.12 -13.71
CA GLY A 547 -3.11 57.02 -12.84
C GLY A 547 -3.21 58.48 -13.33
N ALA A 548 -2.38 58.87 -14.31
CA ALA A 548 -2.41 60.17 -14.98
C ALA A 548 -3.16 60.14 -16.32
N ASP A 549 -3.93 59.08 -16.59
CA ASP A 549 -4.66 58.84 -17.84
C ASP A 549 -3.78 58.75 -19.10
N GLN A 550 -2.47 58.52 -18.93
CA GLN A 550 -1.55 58.30 -20.05
C GLN A 550 -1.54 56.83 -20.43
N LEU A 551 -1.41 56.54 -21.74
CA LEU A 551 -1.26 55.18 -22.25
C LEU A 551 -0.02 54.51 -21.64
N ILE A 552 -0.18 53.30 -21.13
CA ILE A 552 0.93 52.46 -20.67
C ILE A 552 1.45 51.70 -21.89
N LEU A 553 2.70 51.96 -22.28
CA LEU A 553 3.34 51.26 -23.40
C LEU A 553 3.34 49.74 -23.15
N GLY A 554 3.00 48.93 -24.16
CA GLY A 554 2.85 47.47 -23.99
C GLY A 554 1.44 47.04 -23.58
N HIS A 555 0.59 47.95 -23.10
CA HIS A 555 -0.75 47.63 -22.57
C HIS A 555 -1.90 48.00 -23.53
N GLN A 556 -1.61 48.40 -24.75
CA GLN A 556 -2.66 48.67 -25.74
C GLN A 556 -3.25 47.35 -26.25
N ALA A 557 -4.55 47.34 -26.58
CA ALA A 557 -5.20 46.19 -27.19
C ALA A 557 -4.58 45.76 -28.54
N THR A 558 -3.93 46.68 -29.25
CA THR A 558 -3.24 46.43 -30.52
C THR A 558 -1.79 45.96 -30.36
N ASP A 559 -1.28 45.93 -29.14
CA ASP A 559 0.10 45.52 -28.88
C ASP A 559 0.27 44.00 -29.05
N ILE A 560 1.41 43.60 -29.61
CA ILE A 560 1.77 42.21 -29.89
C ILE A 560 2.94 41.72 -29.04
N GLU A 561 3.53 42.60 -28.22
CA GLU A 561 4.65 42.27 -27.37
C GLU A 561 4.20 41.39 -26.19
N GLY A 562 5.05 40.41 -25.86
CA GLY A 562 4.84 39.51 -24.73
C GLY A 562 4.96 40.26 -23.41
N CYS A 563 4.20 39.84 -22.40
CA CYS A 563 4.22 40.47 -21.08
C CYS A 563 5.60 40.41 -20.43
N SER A 564 6.41 39.40 -20.75
CA SER A 564 7.74 39.14 -20.21
C SER A 564 8.79 40.16 -20.59
N THR A 565 8.59 40.95 -21.63
CA THR A 565 9.59 41.98 -22.01
C THR A 565 9.71 43.10 -20.98
N CYS A 566 8.62 43.31 -20.24
CA CYS A 566 8.53 44.26 -19.14
C CYS A 566 8.45 43.55 -17.78
N HIS A 567 7.57 42.54 -17.65
CA HIS A 567 7.30 41.86 -16.38
C HIS A 567 8.24 40.68 -16.10
N GLY A 568 9.04 40.26 -17.08
CA GLY A 568 10.09 39.30 -16.87
C GLY A 568 11.23 39.90 -16.05
N GLY A 569 12.02 39.03 -15.43
CA GLY A 569 13.15 39.41 -14.61
C GLY A 569 14.31 39.96 -15.43
N ALA A 570 15.53 39.70 -14.99
CA ALA A 570 16.72 40.15 -15.72
C ALA A 570 16.78 39.58 -17.15
N ASN A 571 16.26 38.37 -17.36
CA ASN A 571 16.31 37.71 -18.65
C ASN A 571 15.11 38.02 -19.55
N LYS A 572 14.14 38.82 -19.06
CA LYS A 572 12.91 39.15 -19.79
C LYS A 572 12.20 37.91 -20.35
N SER A 573 12.23 36.82 -19.58
CA SER A 573 11.72 35.52 -20.01
C SER A 573 10.31 35.28 -19.52
N MET A 574 9.56 34.47 -20.26
CA MET A 574 8.20 34.08 -19.84
C MET A 574 8.18 33.31 -18.52
N ILE A 575 9.24 32.54 -18.22
CA ILE A 575 9.33 31.77 -16.97
C ILE A 575 9.37 32.73 -15.78
N GLU A 576 10.20 33.77 -15.87
CA GLU A 576 10.26 34.84 -14.86
C GLU A 576 8.91 35.56 -14.75
N ALA A 577 8.30 35.93 -15.89
CA ALA A 577 7.02 36.65 -15.90
C ALA A 577 5.84 35.83 -15.37
N ALA A 578 5.88 34.51 -15.49
CA ALA A 578 4.82 33.62 -14.98
C ALA A 578 5.00 33.29 -13.50
N HIS A 579 6.23 33.02 -13.04
CA HIS A 579 6.49 32.49 -11.70
C HIS A 579 6.91 33.56 -10.68
N GLY A 580 7.44 34.69 -11.14
CA GLY A 580 7.82 35.82 -10.29
C GLY A 580 7.79 37.15 -11.05
N PRO A 581 6.64 37.55 -11.62
CA PRO A 581 6.56 38.77 -12.43
C PRO A 581 6.93 39.99 -11.61
N LYS A 582 7.76 40.87 -12.18
CA LYS A 582 8.09 42.14 -11.51
C LYS A 582 6.88 43.06 -11.46
N LYS A 583 6.60 43.61 -10.27
CA LYS A 583 5.75 44.79 -10.12
C LYS A 583 6.49 45.99 -10.73
N ILE A 584 6.01 46.47 -11.86
CA ILE A 584 6.58 47.66 -12.48
C ILE A 584 5.73 48.86 -12.09
N ASP A 585 6.34 49.85 -11.47
CA ASP A 585 5.67 51.13 -11.29
C ASP A 585 5.49 51.80 -12.65
N PRO A 586 4.28 52.24 -13.03
CA PRO A 586 4.02 52.82 -14.35
C PRO A 586 4.86 54.06 -14.68
N VAL A 587 5.48 54.68 -13.67
CA VAL A 587 6.29 55.89 -13.79
C VAL A 587 7.70 55.59 -14.32
N SER A 588 8.26 54.40 -14.05
CA SER A 588 9.65 54.06 -14.42
C SER A 588 9.85 53.56 -15.85
N ILE A 589 8.77 53.39 -16.63
CA ILE A 589 8.84 52.86 -18.01
C ILE A 589 9.13 53.98 -19.04
N GLN A 590 8.96 55.26 -18.68
CA GLN A 590 9.11 56.38 -19.63
C GLN A 590 10.57 56.82 -19.88
N GLU A 591 11.57 56.26 -19.19
CA GLU A 591 12.96 56.74 -19.27
C GLU A 591 13.96 55.81 -19.98
N ASN A 592 13.55 54.66 -20.54
CA ASN A 592 14.45 53.72 -21.23
C ASN A 592 14.11 53.52 -22.71
#